data_AF-A0A354TIN9-F1
#
_entry.id   AF-A0A354TIN9-F1
#
_cell.length_a   1.000
_cell.length_b   1.000
_cell.length_c   1.000
_cell.angle_alpha   90.00
_cell.angle_beta   90.00
_cell.angle_gamma   90.00
#
_symmetry.space_group_name_H-M   'P 1'
#
loop_
_entity.id
_entity.type
_entity.pdbx_description
1 polymer ?
#
loop_
_entity_poly.entity_id
_entity_poly.type
_entity_poly.pdbx_seq_one_letter_code
_entity_poly.pdbx_strand_id
1 'polypeptide(L)'
;LFFDRSGPTKDVWYYEHPLPAGRKNYTKTQPIQFEEFAPCIAWWGKRKENDHAWKVPAADILAAGCNLDRKNPRGQADITHLPPAELAASILKKERRIAEIMGNIQQLLAKS
;
A
#
# COMPACT_ATOMS: atom_id res chain seq x y z
N LEU A 1 -7.48 17.10 -4.19
CA LEU A 1 -7.57 18.00 -3.01
C LEU A 1 -8.98 18.55 -2.96
N PHE A 2 -9.60 18.59 -1.78
CA PHE A 2 -10.94 19.12 -1.57
C PHE A 2 -10.90 20.12 -0.42
N PHE A 3 -11.56 21.26 -0.58
CA PHE A 3 -11.65 22.32 0.42
C PHE A 3 -12.94 23.11 0.22
N ASP A 4 -13.35 23.82 1.26
CA ASP A 4 -14.47 24.76 1.22
C ASP A 4 -14.02 26.14 1.73
N ARG A 5 -14.96 27.08 1.80
CA ARG A 5 -14.73 28.44 2.31
C ARG A 5 -15.40 28.68 3.66
N SER A 6 -15.69 27.62 4.42
CA SER A 6 -16.37 27.72 5.71
C SER A 6 -15.48 28.33 6.81
N GLY A 7 -14.16 28.36 6.59
CA GLY A 7 -13.21 29.02 7.48
C GLY A 7 -11.78 28.48 7.31
N PRO A 8 -10.87 28.87 8.22
CA PRO A 8 -9.52 28.35 8.25
C PRO A 8 -9.50 26.83 8.48
N THR A 9 -8.64 26.12 7.76
CA THR A 9 -8.46 24.68 7.92
C THR A 9 -7.85 24.38 9.29
N LYS A 10 -8.55 23.56 10.08
CA LYS A 10 -8.05 23.07 11.37
C LYS A 10 -7.38 21.70 11.23
N ASP A 11 -7.98 20.85 10.41
CA ASP A 11 -7.56 19.48 10.16
C ASP A 11 -7.65 19.19 8.66
N VAL A 12 -6.73 18.36 8.15
CA VAL A 12 -6.76 17.79 6.80
C VAL A 12 -6.99 16.29 6.92
N TRP A 13 -7.97 15.80 6.16
CA TRP A 13 -8.25 14.37 6.03
C TRP A 13 -7.52 13.79 4.82
N TYR A 14 -6.91 12.64 5.02
CA TYR A 14 -6.28 11.84 4.00
C TYR A 14 -7.05 10.54 3.81
N TYR A 15 -7.11 10.06 2.57
CA TYR A 15 -7.66 8.75 2.22
C TYR A 15 -6.73 8.10 1.20
N GLU A 16 -6.19 6.94 1.56
CA GLU A 16 -5.37 6.09 0.70
C GLU A 16 -6.29 5.12 -0.05
N HIS A 17 -6.28 5.21 -1.38
CA HIS A 17 -7.06 4.33 -2.23
C HIS A 17 -6.37 2.96 -2.34
N PRO A 18 -6.97 1.87 -1.82
CA PRO A 18 -6.34 0.55 -1.89
C PRO A 18 -6.36 0.02 -3.33
N LEU A 19 -5.28 -0.65 -3.72
CA LEU A 19 -5.25 -1.39 -4.98
C LEU A 19 -6.13 -2.64 -4.89
N PRO A 20 -6.76 -3.07 -6.00
CA PRO A 20 -7.45 -4.34 -6.07
C PRO A 20 -6.52 -5.51 -5.71
N ALA A 21 -7.08 -6.53 -5.06
CA ALA A 21 -6.32 -7.72 -4.67
C ALA A 21 -5.54 -8.32 -5.85
N GLY A 22 -4.25 -8.59 -5.63
CA GLY A 22 -3.36 -9.17 -6.64
C GLY A 22 -2.79 -8.18 -7.66
N ARG A 23 -3.07 -6.87 -7.54
CA ARG A 23 -2.49 -5.83 -8.41
C ARG A 23 -1.45 -5.00 -7.67
N LYS A 24 -0.33 -4.73 -8.35
CA LYS A 24 0.71 -3.80 -7.87
C LYS A 24 0.50 -2.37 -8.35
N ASN A 25 -0.16 -2.18 -9.48
CA ASN A 25 -0.43 -0.89 -10.12
C ASN A 25 -1.64 -1.04 -11.07
N TYR A 26 -2.23 0.08 -11.48
CA TYR A 26 -3.14 0.13 -12.62
C TYR A 26 -2.37 0.12 -13.94
N THR A 27 -2.93 -0.52 -14.97
CA THR A 27 -2.32 -0.61 -16.30
C THR A 27 -3.31 -0.24 -17.38
N LYS A 28 -2.85 -0.09 -18.63
CA LYS A 28 -3.74 0.21 -19.78
C LYS A 28 -4.86 -0.83 -19.96
N THR A 29 -4.56 -2.11 -19.71
CA THR A 29 -5.54 -3.21 -19.83
C THR A 29 -6.30 -3.47 -18.53
N GLN A 30 -5.84 -2.90 -17.41
CA GLN A 30 -6.48 -2.99 -16.09
C GLN A 30 -6.54 -1.59 -15.44
N PRO A 31 -7.34 -0.66 -16.00
CA PRO A 31 -7.45 0.68 -15.45
C PRO A 31 -8.27 0.70 -14.17
N ILE A 32 -8.13 1.77 -13.40
CA ILE A 32 -8.97 2.04 -12.24
C ILE A 32 -10.43 2.17 -12.66
N GLN A 33 -11.32 1.49 -11.96
CA GLN A 33 -12.77 1.58 -12.18
C GLN A 33 -13.42 2.52 -11.18
N PHE A 34 -14.53 3.16 -11.57
CA PHE A 34 -15.23 4.11 -10.71
C PHE A 34 -15.77 3.44 -9.44
N GLU A 35 -16.22 2.19 -9.57
CA GLU A 35 -16.78 1.36 -8.50
C GLU A 35 -15.76 1.12 -7.38
N GLU A 36 -14.46 1.18 -7.69
CA GLU A 36 -13.40 1.04 -6.68
C GLU A 36 -13.42 2.21 -5.67
N PHE A 37 -13.98 3.36 -6.03
CA PHE A 37 -14.12 4.51 -5.11
C PHE A 37 -15.34 4.42 -4.19
N ALA A 38 -16.22 3.42 -4.34
CA ALA A 38 -17.41 3.28 -3.52
C ALA A 38 -17.13 3.31 -2.00
N PRO A 39 -16.07 2.67 -1.47
CA PRO A 39 -15.70 2.77 -0.06
C PRO A 39 -15.33 4.21 0.36
N CYS A 40 -14.57 4.92 -0.49
CA CYS A 40 -14.18 6.31 -0.24
C CYS A 40 -15.40 7.25 -0.20
N ILE A 41 -16.32 7.08 -1.15
CA ILE A 41 -17.57 7.86 -1.22
C ILE A 41 -18.43 7.61 0.02
N ALA A 42 -18.58 6.34 0.43
CA ALA A 42 -19.33 5.98 1.64
C ALA A 42 -18.71 6.57 2.92
N TRP A 43 -17.37 6.60 2.99
CA TRP A 43 -16.63 7.20 4.09
C TRP A 43 -16.71 8.73 4.10
N TRP A 44 -16.76 9.38 2.94
CA TRP A 44 -16.65 10.84 2.78
C TRP A 44 -17.65 11.63 3.62
N GLY A 45 -18.89 11.16 3.72
CA GLY A 45 -19.96 11.83 4.49
C GLY A 45 -19.92 11.56 5.99
N LYS A 46 -19.15 10.56 6.45
CA LYS A 46 -19.06 10.12 7.85
C LYS A 46 -17.61 9.82 8.23
N ARG A 47 -16.73 10.79 7.98
CA ARG A 47 -15.27 10.62 8.12
C ARG A 47 -14.91 10.19 9.54
N LYS A 48 -14.24 9.04 9.61
CA LYS A 48 -13.62 8.48 10.81
C LYS A 48 -12.27 7.89 10.41
N GLU A 49 -11.33 7.87 11.34
CA GLU A 49 -10.08 7.18 11.09
C GLU A 49 -10.31 5.68 10.90
N ASN A 50 -9.57 5.09 9.97
CA ASN A 50 -9.52 3.66 9.71
C ASN A 50 -8.18 3.30 9.03
N ASP A 51 -8.02 2.07 8.56
CA ASP A 51 -6.78 1.58 7.92
C ASP A 51 -6.36 2.37 6.68
N HIS A 52 -7.30 3.02 6.00
CA HIS A 52 -7.08 3.79 4.78
C HIS A 52 -7.19 5.30 4.98
N ALA A 53 -7.70 5.77 6.10
CA ALA A 53 -8.01 7.18 6.31
C ALA A 53 -7.48 7.69 7.65
N TRP A 54 -6.74 8.79 7.64
CA TRP A 54 -6.17 9.44 8.82
C TRP A 54 -6.34 10.94 8.75
N LYS A 55 -6.30 11.58 9.93
CA LYS A 55 -6.43 13.03 10.07
C LYS A 55 -5.10 13.63 10.51
N VAL A 56 -4.74 14.78 9.95
CA VAL A 56 -3.54 15.52 10.33
C VAL A 56 -3.93 16.96 10.67
N PRO A 57 -3.54 17.48 11.85
CA PRO A 57 -3.73 18.88 12.18
C PRO A 57 -3.04 19.82 11.18
N ALA A 58 -3.68 20.94 10.85
CA ALA A 58 -3.09 21.93 9.94
C ALA A 58 -1.79 22.53 10.50
N ALA A 59 -1.67 22.65 11.83
CA ALA A 59 -0.46 23.12 12.50
C ALA A 59 0.75 22.23 12.19
N ASP A 60 0.58 20.91 12.19
CA ASP A 60 1.67 19.96 11.89
C ASP A 60 2.11 20.05 10.43
N ILE A 61 1.16 20.28 9.52
CA ILE A 61 1.43 20.48 8.10
C ILE A 61 2.22 21.77 7.88
N LEU A 62 1.82 22.86 8.55
CA LEU A 62 2.53 24.15 8.49
C LEU A 62 3.96 24.03 9.06
N ALA A 63 4.11 23.36 10.20
CA ALA A 63 5.42 23.11 10.82
C ALA A 63 6.35 22.26 9.92
N ALA A 64 5.77 21.39 9.09
CA ALA A 64 6.49 20.59 8.10
C ALA A 64 6.69 21.31 6.75
N GLY A 65 6.59 22.65 6.71
CA GLY A 65 6.80 23.44 5.49
C GLY A 65 5.67 23.30 4.47
N CYS A 66 4.43 23.16 4.95
CA CYS A 66 3.24 22.92 4.13
C CYS A 66 3.30 21.61 3.30
N ASN A 67 4.05 20.61 3.76
CA ASN A 67 4.14 19.33 3.08
C ASN A 67 2.83 18.54 3.19
N LEU A 68 2.08 18.48 2.09
CA LEU A 68 0.83 17.72 2.00
C LEU A 68 1.04 16.23 1.69
N ASP A 69 2.25 15.77 1.37
CA ASP A 69 2.55 14.33 1.17
C ASP A 69 2.73 13.61 2.52
N ARG A 70 1.66 13.59 3.30
CA ARG A 70 1.59 12.86 4.57
C ARG A 70 1.27 11.41 4.25
N LYS A 71 2.11 10.47 4.69
CA LYS A 71 1.91 9.03 4.45
C LYS A 71 0.94 8.41 5.45
N ASN A 72 0.32 7.30 5.06
CA ASN A 72 -0.56 6.52 5.92
C ASN A 72 0.25 5.93 7.09
N PRO A 73 -0.02 6.30 8.36
CA PRO A 73 0.69 5.74 9.51
C PRO A 73 0.39 4.25 9.74
N ARG A 74 -0.67 3.73 9.12
CA ARG A 74 -1.12 2.33 9.21
C ARG A 74 -0.87 1.54 7.91
N GLY A 75 -0.23 2.15 6.91
CA GLY A 75 0.04 1.51 5.63
C GLY A 75 0.98 0.31 5.79
N GLN A 76 0.77 -0.74 4.99
CA GLN A 76 1.71 -1.86 4.93
C GLN A 76 3.08 -1.34 4.48
N ALA A 77 4.13 -1.74 5.19
CA ALA A 77 5.50 -1.42 4.80
C ALA A 77 5.72 -1.89 3.37
N ASP A 78 6.08 -0.95 2.49
CA ASP A 78 6.44 -1.27 1.13
C ASP A 78 7.57 -2.31 1.16
N ILE A 79 7.36 -3.47 0.52
CA ILE A 79 8.29 -4.62 0.52
C ILE A 79 9.67 -4.18 -0.04
N THR A 80 9.70 -3.05 -0.74
CA THR A 80 10.90 -2.38 -1.26
C THR A 80 11.89 -1.97 -0.16
N HIS A 81 11.47 -1.83 1.10
CA HIS A 81 12.34 -1.51 2.24
C HIS A 81 12.42 -2.64 3.29
N LEU A 82 12.44 -3.91 2.85
CA LEU A 82 12.86 -5.00 3.74
C LEU A 82 14.30 -4.74 4.23
N PRO A 83 14.58 -4.84 5.54
CA PRO A 83 15.95 -4.80 6.04
C PRO A 83 16.83 -5.82 5.30
N PRO A 84 18.12 -5.52 5.02
CA PRO A 84 19.00 -6.42 4.28
C PRO A 84 19.01 -7.87 4.82
N ALA A 85 18.87 -8.03 6.15
CA ALA A 85 18.78 -9.33 6.80
C ALA A 85 17.53 -10.13 6.40
N GLU A 86 16.36 -9.49 6.33
CA GLU A 86 15.10 -10.14 5.94
C GLU A 86 15.10 -10.46 4.44
N LEU A 87 15.68 -9.57 3.63
CA LEU A 87 15.88 -9.83 2.20
C LEU A 87 16.79 -11.05 1.97
N ALA A 88 17.91 -11.14 2.69
CA ALA A 88 18.82 -12.29 2.62
C ALA A 88 18.13 -13.59 3.06
N ALA A 89 17.33 -13.55 4.14
CA ALA A 89 16.55 -14.70 4.59
C ALA A 89 15.51 -15.16 3.55
N SER A 90 14.84 -14.21 2.89
CA SER A 90 13.89 -14.48 1.80
C SER A 90 14.57 -15.11 0.59
N ILE A 91 15.76 -14.62 0.21
CA ILE A 91 16.58 -15.21 -0.87
C ILE A 91 16.94 -16.66 -0.52
N LEU A 92 17.51 -16.90 0.67
CA LEU A 92 17.90 -18.24 1.11
C LEU A 92 16.73 -19.24 1.09
N LYS A 93 15.53 -18.79 1.50
CA LYS A 93 14.32 -19.62 1.47
C LYS A 93 13.92 -20.00 0.04
N LYS A 94 14.03 -19.07 -0.90
CA LYS A 94 13.74 -19.31 -2.32
C LYS A 94 14.77 -20.26 -2.94
N GLU A 95 16.06 -20.09 -2.66
CA GLU A 95 17.12 -20.99 -3.13
C GLU A 95 16.91 -22.44 -2.66
N ARG A 96 16.54 -22.65 -1.39
CA ARG A 96 16.21 -23.99 -0.89
C ARG A 96 15.05 -24.62 -1.65
N ARG A 97 14.03 -23.82 -1.99
CA ARG A 97 12.88 -24.31 -2.76
C ARG A 97 13.28 -24.68 -4.20
N ILE A 98 14.16 -23.89 -4.83
CA ILE A 98 14.71 -24.21 -6.14
C ILE A 98 15.49 -25.53 -6.09
N ALA A 99 16.36 -25.71 -5.10
CA ALA A 99 17.13 -26.93 -4.92
C ALA A 99 16.24 -28.18 -4.73
N GLU A 100 15.18 -28.05 -3.94
CA GLU A 100 14.19 -29.12 -3.73
C GLU A 100 13.50 -29.51 -5.05
N ILE A 101 13.05 -28.52 -5.83
CA ILE A 101 12.42 -28.76 -7.13
C ILE A 101 13.39 -29.44 -8.10
N MET A 102 14.65 -28.99 -8.15
CA MET A 102 15.68 -29.61 -8.99
C MET A 102 15.96 -31.05 -8.58
N GLY A 103 16.02 -31.34 -7.27
CA GLY A 103 16.17 -32.70 -6.76
C GLY A 103 15.02 -33.61 -7.18
N ASN A 104 13.78 -33.10 -7.12
CA ASN A 104 12.59 -33.84 -7.57
C ASN A 104 12.65 -34.15 -9.07
N ILE A 105 13.10 -33.19 -9.89
CA ILE A 105 13.29 -33.40 -11.34
C ILE A 105 14.34 -34.48 -11.60
N GLN A 106 15.48 -34.44 -10.92
CA GLN A 106 16.53 -35.46 -11.07
C GLN A 106 16.05 -36.86 -10.68
N GLN A 107 15.28 -36.98 -9.60
CA GLN A 107 14.69 -38.27 -9.20
C GLN A 107 13.70 -38.82 -10.23
N LEU A 108 12.90 -37.95 -10.86
CA LEU A 108 11.98 -38.35 -11.92
C LEU A 108 12.74 -38.84 -13.16
N LEU A 109 13.80 -38.15 -13.55
CA LEU A 109 14.64 -38.55 -14.68
C LEU A 109 15.40 -39.85 -14.43
N ALA A 110 15.84 -40.13 -13.21
CA ALA A 110 16.55 -41.36 -12.85
C ALA A 110 15.63 -42.60 -12.76
N LYS A 111 14.31 -42.41 -12.73
CA LYS A 111 13.30 -43.49 -12.72
C LYS A 111 12.70 -43.76 -14.11
N SER A 112 13.16 -43.05 -15.13
CA SER A 112 12.76 -43.22 -16.54
C SER A 112 13.84 -43.95 -17.32
#